data_AF-A0A7L1G5P1-F1
#
_entry.id   AF-A0A7L1G5P1-F1
#
_cell.length_a   1.000
_cell.length_b   1.000
_cell.length_c   1.000
_cell.angle_alpha   90.00
_cell.angle_beta   90.00
_cell.angle_gamma   90.00
#
_symmetry.space_group_name_H-M   'P 1'
#
loop_
_entity.id
_entity.type
_entity.pdbx_description
1 polymer ?
#
loop_
_entity_poly.entity_id
_entity_poly.type
_entity_poly.pdbx_seq_one_letter_code
_entity_poly.pdbx_strand_id
1 'polypeptide(L)'
;YAMLLSLIFLIVLVAAVVGFVFRHEIKTNFESNLNLALRDYNVTADRHSEAVDTIQRTLHCCGVQNYSDWERTEYFTQKGIPQSCCKSQDDCLEEDLKDPSKAKLKVFVDGCFFLVTSTMESKMSIVAGMSFSIACFQVI
;
A
#
# COMPACT_ATOMS: atom_id res chain seq x y z
N TYR A 1 9.06 26.87 -23.94
CA TYR A 1 9.54 26.12 -22.77
C TYR A 1 8.83 26.57 -21.49
N ALA A 2 8.91 27.84 -21.09
CA ALA A 2 8.20 28.38 -19.92
C ALA A 2 6.67 28.13 -19.92
N MET A 3 6.00 28.26 -21.08
CA MET A 3 4.55 27.98 -21.21
C MET A 3 4.19 26.53 -20.88
N LEU A 4 5.00 25.55 -21.31
CA LEU A 4 4.79 24.12 -21.03
C LEU A 4 5.00 23.83 -19.54
N LEU A 5 6.04 24.43 -18.96
CA LEU A 5 6.36 24.29 -17.54
C LEU A 5 5.29 24.89 -16.63
N SER A 6 4.76 26.06 -16.99
CA SER A 6 3.64 26.69 -16.27
C SER A 6 2.36 25.87 -16.37
N LEU A 7 2.06 25.29 -17.55
CA LEU A 7 0.92 24.39 -17.71
C LEU A 7 1.04 23.15 -16.82
N ILE A 8 2.22 22.51 -16.80
CA ILE A 8 2.49 21.35 -15.93
C ILE A 8 2.33 21.75 -14.45
N PHE A 9 2.84 22.91 -14.05
CA PHE A 9 2.70 23.40 -12.69
C PHE A 9 1.22 23.58 -12.28
N LEU A 10 0.39 24.16 -13.14
CA LEU A 10 -1.04 24.29 -12.88
C LEU A 10 -1.73 22.93 -12.73
N ILE A 11 -1.40 21.95 -13.58
CA ILE A 11 -1.94 20.58 -13.47
C ILE A 11 -1.55 19.96 -12.14
N VAL A 12 -0.29 20.07 -11.73
CA VAL A 12 0.21 19.55 -10.45
C VAL A 12 -0.46 20.26 -9.27
N LEU A 13 -0.64 21.58 -9.34
CA LEU A 13 -1.34 22.36 -8.31
C LEU A 13 -2.78 21.88 -8.13
N VAL A 14 -3.52 21.72 -9.23
CA VAL A 14 -4.90 21.21 -9.19
C VAL A 14 -4.93 19.78 -8.62
N ALA A 15 -4.05 18.89 -9.09
CA ALA A 15 -3.96 17.53 -8.58
C ALA A 15 -3.63 17.49 -7.07
N ALA A 16 -2.75 18.36 -6.59
CA ALA A 16 -2.41 18.48 -5.18
C ALA A 16 -3.59 18.97 -4.33
N VAL A 17 -4.33 19.98 -4.79
CA VAL A 17 -5.53 20.48 -4.10
C VAL A 17 -6.61 19.39 -4.04
N VAL A 18 -6.88 18.72 -5.17
CA VAL A 18 -7.83 17.60 -5.23
C VAL A 18 -7.40 16.48 -4.29
N GLY A 19 -6.15 16.03 -4.35
CA GLY A 19 -5.62 14.99 -3.48
C GLY A 19 -5.70 15.36 -2.00
N PHE A 20 -5.47 16.63 -1.64
CA PHE A 20 -5.61 17.11 -0.27
C PHE A 20 -7.06 17.12 0.21
N VAL A 21 -8.00 17.61 -0.62
CA VAL A 21 -9.44 17.66 -0.30
C VAL A 21 -9.99 16.25 -0.11
N PHE A 22 -9.69 15.33 -1.04
CA PHE A 22 -10.20 13.96 -1.02
C PHE A 22 -9.33 12.98 -0.23
N ARG A 23 -8.30 13.44 0.51
CA ARG A 23 -7.35 12.56 1.22
C ARG A 23 -8.02 11.56 2.15
N HIS A 24 -9.08 11.97 2.85
CA HIS A 24 -9.77 11.13 3.83
C HIS A 24 -10.62 10.07 3.14
N GLU A 25 -11.29 10.45 2.06
CA GLU A 25 -12.08 9.54 1.23
C GLU A 25 -11.18 8.51 0.53
N ILE A 26 -10.05 8.95 -0.02
CA ILE A 26 -9.05 8.04 -0.60
C ILE A 26 -8.54 7.05 0.45
N LYS A 27 -8.23 7.53 1.66
CA LYS A 27 -7.78 6.68 2.78
C LYS A 27 -8.84 5.64 3.15
N THR A 28 -10.06 6.07 3.42
CA THR A 28 -11.17 5.16 3.82
C THR A 28 -11.56 4.17 2.72
N ASN A 29 -11.65 4.64 1.46
CA ASN A 29 -11.91 3.77 0.32
C ASN A 29 -10.78 2.76 0.11
N PHE A 30 -9.52 3.18 0.21
CA PHE A 30 -8.39 2.26 0.04
C PHE A 30 -8.38 1.19 1.13
N GLU A 31 -8.61 1.56 2.39
CA GLU A 31 -8.73 0.60 3.50
C GLU A 31 -9.88 -0.39 3.27
N SER A 32 -11.05 0.11 2.86
CA SER A 32 -12.23 -0.72 2.61
C SER A 32 -12.01 -1.70 1.45
N ASN A 33 -11.48 -1.21 0.33
CA ASN A 33 -11.19 -2.05 -0.84
C ASN A 33 -10.15 -3.13 -0.54
N LEU A 34 -9.10 -2.79 0.23
CA LEU A 34 -8.10 -3.77 0.62
C LEU A 34 -8.66 -4.80 1.60
N ASN A 35 -9.52 -4.40 2.55
CA ASN A 35 -10.23 -5.33 3.43
C ASN A 35 -11.13 -6.29 2.65
N LEU A 36 -11.86 -5.79 1.65
CA LEU A 36 -12.69 -6.63 0.77
C LEU A 36 -11.82 -7.60 -0.03
N ALA A 37 -10.73 -7.12 -0.62
CA ALA A 37 -9.81 -7.96 -1.39
C ALA A 37 -9.15 -9.06 -0.54
N LEU A 38 -8.84 -8.79 0.74
CA LEU A 38 -8.34 -9.80 1.68
C LEU A 38 -9.41 -10.83 2.05
N ARG A 39 -10.67 -10.41 2.23
CA ARG A 39 -11.79 -11.32 2.55
C ARG A 39 -12.13 -12.24 1.39
N ASP A 40 -12.14 -11.69 0.18
CA ASP A 40 -12.47 -12.43 -1.05
C ASP A 40 -11.25 -13.13 -1.66
N TYR A 41 -10.12 -13.12 -0.96
CA TYR A 41 -8.87 -13.74 -1.40
C TYR A 41 -9.09 -15.24 -1.63
N ASN A 42 -8.81 -15.69 -2.86
CA ASN A 42 -9.00 -17.06 -3.32
C ASN A 42 -10.46 -17.57 -3.34
N VAL A 43 -11.46 -16.67 -3.28
CA VAL A 43 -12.90 -17.02 -3.37
C VAL A 43 -13.40 -16.93 -4.81
N THR A 44 -13.08 -15.85 -5.51
CA THR A 44 -13.44 -15.62 -6.93
C THR A 44 -12.19 -15.64 -7.79
N ALA A 45 -12.19 -16.50 -8.83
CA ALA A 45 -11.14 -16.69 -9.83
C ALA A 45 -10.05 -15.58 -9.91
N ASP A 46 -8.89 -15.89 -9.35
CA ASP A 46 -7.52 -15.31 -9.43
C ASP A 46 -7.28 -13.79 -9.37
N ARG A 47 -8.09 -12.92 -10.00
CA ARG A 47 -7.69 -11.51 -10.24
C ARG A 47 -7.53 -10.69 -8.97
N HIS A 48 -8.41 -10.87 -7.98
CA HIS A 48 -8.32 -10.15 -6.71
C HIS A 48 -7.14 -10.64 -5.87
N SER A 49 -6.88 -11.95 -5.90
CA SER A 49 -5.73 -12.56 -5.22
C SER A 49 -4.41 -12.08 -5.81
N GLU A 50 -4.29 -12.04 -7.15
CA GLU A 50 -3.10 -11.55 -7.84
C GLU A 50 -2.81 -10.07 -7.52
N ALA A 51 -3.85 -9.25 -7.43
CA ALA A 51 -3.71 -7.85 -7.05
C ALA A 51 -3.16 -7.70 -5.62
N VAL A 52 -3.71 -8.46 -4.66
CA VAL A 52 -3.22 -8.46 -3.26
C VAL A 52 -1.77 -8.93 -3.20
N ASP A 53 -1.44 -10.03 -3.88
CA ASP A 53 -0.09 -10.57 -3.96
C ASP A 53 0.91 -9.56 -4.54
N THR A 54 0.53 -8.88 -5.62
CA THR A 54 1.36 -7.87 -6.29
C THR A 54 1.63 -6.67 -5.39
N ILE A 55 0.59 -6.18 -4.70
CA ILE A 55 0.72 -5.08 -3.74
C ILE A 55 1.67 -5.47 -2.62
N GLN A 56 1.49 -6.64 -2.02
CA GLN A 56 2.30 -7.11 -0.89
C GLN A 56 3.78 -7.28 -1.27
N ARG A 57 4.06 -7.89 -2.42
CA ARG A 57 5.45 -8.07 -2.92
C ARG A 57 6.10 -6.74 -3.29
N THR A 58 5.36 -5.82 -3.91
CA THR A 58 5.91 -4.55 -4.40
C THR A 58 6.16 -3.58 -3.25
N LEU A 59 5.21 -3.47 -2.32
CA LEU A 59 5.29 -2.54 -1.21
C LEU A 59 5.97 -3.14 0.03
N HIS A 60 6.30 -4.44 0.03
CA HIS A 60 6.93 -5.13 1.15
C HIS A 60 6.09 -5.00 2.44
N CYS A 61 4.79 -5.31 2.32
CA CYS A 61 3.79 -5.22 3.38
C CYS A 61 2.94 -6.49 3.44
N CYS A 62 2.23 -6.70 4.55
CA CYS A 62 1.32 -7.83 4.70
C CYS A 62 0.05 -7.46 5.46
N GLY A 63 -1.10 -7.84 4.91
CA GLY A 63 -2.40 -7.50 5.50
C GLY A 63 -2.79 -6.04 5.24
N VAL A 64 -3.84 -5.56 5.92
CA VAL A 64 -4.34 -4.18 5.77
C VAL A 64 -3.59 -3.26 6.71
N GLN A 65 -3.76 -3.45 8.01
CA GLN A 65 -3.10 -2.73 9.09
C GLN A 65 -1.93 -3.52 9.66
N ASN A 66 -2.04 -4.86 9.66
CA ASN A 66 -1.02 -5.74 10.19
C ASN A 66 -1.06 -7.13 9.52
N TYR A 67 0.04 -7.88 9.57
CA TYR A 67 0.07 -9.25 9.06
C TYR A 67 -0.99 -10.17 9.72
N SER A 68 -1.36 -9.90 10.97
CA SER A 68 -2.39 -10.65 11.70
C SER A 68 -3.82 -10.43 11.17
N ASP A 69 -4.05 -9.49 10.25
CA ASP A 69 -5.35 -9.34 9.59
C ASP A 69 -5.75 -10.59 8.80
N TRP A 70 -4.77 -11.37 8.36
CA TRP A 70 -4.98 -12.67 7.72
C TRP A 70 -5.69 -13.67 8.64
N GLU A 71 -5.46 -13.64 9.95
CA GLU A 71 -6.09 -14.56 10.91
C GLU A 71 -7.63 -14.48 10.90
N ARG A 72 -8.19 -13.37 10.40
CA ARG A 72 -9.63 -13.16 10.29
C ARG A 72 -10.22 -13.61 8.95
N THR A 73 -9.40 -14.13 8.04
CA THR A 73 -9.82 -14.56 6.69
C THR A 73 -10.06 -16.06 6.64
N GLU A 74 -10.96 -16.51 5.75
CA GLU A 74 -11.17 -17.94 5.51
C GLU A 74 -9.92 -18.61 4.94
N TYR A 75 -9.13 -17.88 4.14
CA TYR A 75 -7.87 -18.35 3.57
C TYR A 75 -6.88 -18.83 4.64
N PHE A 76 -6.76 -18.08 5.75
CA PHE A 76 -5.83 -18.42 6.82
C PHE A 76 -6.13 -19.78 7.46
N THR A 77 -7.41 -20.14 7.60
CA THR A 77 -7.79 -21.44 8.17
C THR A 77 -7.31 -22.62 7.33
N GLN A 78 -7.11 -22.43 6.02
CA GLN A 78 -6.70 -23.49 5.10
C GLN A 78 -5.17 -23.47 4.86
N LYS A 79 -4.61 -22.29 4.60
CA LYS A 79 -3.22 -22.12 4.12
C LYS A 79 -2.35 -21.20 4.97
N GLY A 80 -2.90 -20.56 5.99
CA GLY A 80 -2.19 -19.55 6.77
C GLY A 80 -2.05 -18.23 6.02
N ILE A 81 -0.95 -17.51 6.26
CA ILE A 81 -0.62 -16.26 5.56
C ILE A 81 -0.12 -16.57 4.15
N PRO A 82 -0.45 -15.77 3.11
CA PRO A 82 0.04 -16.02 1.76
C PRO A 82 1.54 -15.78 1.61
N GLN A 83 2.15 -16.51 0.68
CA GLN A 83 3.58 -16.43 0.35
C GLN A 83 4.02 -15.06 -0.17
N SER A 84 3.11 -14.25 -0.71
CA SER A 84 3.35 -12.86 -1.10
C SER A 84 3.82 -11.96 0.06
N CYS A 85 3.53 -12.35 1.31
CA CYS A 85 3.94 -11.61 2.50
C CYS A 85 5.36 -11.94 2.98
N CYS A 86 6.03 -12.94 2.39
CA CYS A 86 7.34 -13.41 2.83
C CYS A 86 8.46 -12.41 2.53
N LYS A 87 9.36 -12.18 3.49
CA LYS A 87 10.57 -11.36 3.30
C LYS A 87 11.60 -12.03 2.40
N SER A 88 11.68 -13.36 2.47
CA SER A 88 12.57 -14.21 1.68
C SER A 88 11.82 -15.46 1.28
N GLN A 89 11.88 -15.84 0.00
CA GLN A 89 11.18 -17.01 -0.52
C GLN A 89 11.80 -18.32 0.02
N ASP A 90 13.10 -18.34 0.29
CA ASP A 90 13.84 -19.54 0.69
C ASP A 90 13.60 -19.95 2.16
N ASP A 91 13.08 -19.04 2.97
CA ASP A 91 12.98 -19.17 4.43
C ASP A 91 11.54 -18.95 4.93
N CYS A 92 10.55 -19.21 4.08
CA CYS A 92 9.14 -18.95 4.34
C CYS A 92 8.27 -20.15 3.98
N LEU A 93 8.37 -21.21 4.78
CA LEU A 93 7.62 -22.45 4.55
C LEU A 93 6.14 -22.27 4.91
N GLU A 94 5.24 -22.94 4.17
CA GLU A 94 3.79 -22.86 4.40
C GLU A 94 3.39 -23.29 5.83
N GLU A 95 4.16 -24.19 6.44
CA GLU A 95 3.94 -24.63 7.83
C GLU A 95 4.19 -23.54 8.86
N ASP A 96 5.16 -22.66 8.62
CA ASP A 96 5.46 -21.53 9.49
C ASP A 96 4.44 -20.39 9.31
N LEU A 97 3.83 -20.28 8.14
CA LEU A 97 2.80 -19.28 7.84
C LEU A 97 1.44 -19.57 8.50
N LYS A 98 1.24 -20.79 9.01
CA LYS A 98 0.08 -21.16 9.82
C LYS A 98 0.22 -20.81 11.30
N ASP A 99 1.45 -20.58 11.77
CA ASP A 99 1.74 -20.19 13.15
C ASP A 99 2.08 -18.69 13.20
N PRO A 100 1.19 -17.83 13.77
CA PRO A 100 1.43 -16.39 13.84
C PRO A 100 2.75 -16.02 14.51
N SER A 101 3.20 -16.81 15.49
CA SER A 101 4.42 -16.55 16.26
C SER A 101 5.66 -16.70 15.40
N LYS A 102 5.66 -17.71 14.51
CA LYS A 102 6.76 -17.96 13.56
C LYS A 102 6.64 -17.05 12.34
N ALA A 103 5.43 -16.88 11.82
CA ALA A 103 5.15 -16.05 10.65
C ALA A 103 5.68 -14.62 10.85
N LYS A 104 5.50 -14.03 12.03
CA LYS A 104 5.99 -12.67 12.37
C LYS A 104 7.47 -12.44 12.05
N LEU A 105 8.31 -13.47 12.18
CA LEU A 105 9.75 -13.37 11.89
C LEU A 105 10.02 -13.39 10.38
N LYS A 106 9.23 -14.16 9.62
CA LYS A 106 9.43 -14.43 8.19
C LYS A 106 8.68 -13.49 7.26
N VAL A 107 7.58 -12.88 7.71
CA VAL A 107 6.71 -12.00 6.90
C VAL A 107 6.92 -10.52 7.19
N PHE A 108 6.49 -9.67 6.26
CA PHE A 108 6.37 -8.23 6.51
C PHE A 108 5.31 -7.99 7.59
N VAL A 109 5.66 -7.28 8.66
CA VAL A 109 4.75 -7.08 9.81
C VAL A 109 3.77 -5.93 9.56
N ASP A 110 4.23 -4.92 8.82
CA ASP A 110 3.46 -3.72 8.53
C ASP A 110 2.36 -4.01 7.50
N GLY A 111 1.14 -3.55 7.81
CA GLY A 111 0.03 -3.60 6.87
C GLY A 111 0.21 -2.64 5.71
N CYS A 112 -0.32 -3.02 4.54
CA CYS A 112 -0.15 -2.22 3.32
C CYS A 112 -0.85 -0.85 3.42
N PHE A 113 -2.02 -0.79 4.06
CA PHE A 113 -2.69 0.48 4.32
C PHE A 113 -1.90 1.35 5.30
N PHE A 114 -1.42 0.76 6.40
CA PHE A 114 -0.61 1.46 7.39
C PHE A 114 0.69 2.01 6.77
N LEU A 115 1.39 1.20 5.97
CA LEU A 115 2.63 1.59 5.31
C LEU A 115 2.40 2.73 4.31
N VAL A 116 1.37 2.63 3.46
CA VAL A 116 1.06 3.67 2.46
C VAL A 116 0.68 4.98 3.15
N THR A 117 -0.16 4.92 4.18
CA THR A 117 -0.62 6.12 4.87
C THR A 117 0.48 6.77 5.70
N SER A 118 1.29 6.01 6.43
CA SER A 118 2.45 6.53 7.17
C SER A 118 3.54 7.10 6.24
N THR A 119 3.75 6.48 5.08
CA THR A 119 4.66 7.00 4.06
C THR A 119 4.14 8.31 3.48
N MET A 120 2.84 8.38 3.20
CA MET A 120 2.19 9.60 2.71
C MET A 120 2.33 10.74 3.72
N GLU A 121 2.10 10.48 5.01
CA GLU A 121 2.23 11.49 6.07
C GLU A 121 3.67 11.94 6.30
N SER A 122 4.65 11.02 6.23
CA SER A 122 6.06 11.35 6.51
C SER A 122 6.80 12.01 5.34
N LYS A 123 6.43 11.71 4.09
CA LYS A 123 7.12 12.21 2.89
C LYS A 123 6.46 13.43 2.25
N MET A 124 5.30 13.85 2.73
CA MET A 124 4.56 15.01 2.19
C MET A 124 5.37 16.31 2.21
N SER A 125 6.17 16.54 3.27
CA SER A 125 7.02 17.73 3.41
C SER A 125 8.11 17.81 2.35
N ILE A 126 8.69 16.68 1.96
CA ILE A 126 9.75 16.60 0.94
C ILE A 126 9.15 16.95 -0.44
N VAL A 127 7.98 16.39 -0.77
CA VAL A 127 7.28 16.65 -2.03
C VAL A 127 6.85 18.13 -2.13
N ALA A 128 6.36 18.70 -1.04
CA ALA A 128 6.01 20.11 -0.97
C ALA A 128 7.24 21.01 -1.22
N GLY A 129 8.40 20.67 -0.64
CA GLY A 129 9.64 21.41 -0.83
C GLY A 129 10.13 21.39 -2.28
N MET A 130 10.08 20.24 -2.96
CA MET A 130 10.43 20.14 -4.38
C MET A 130 9.51 21.01 -5.25
N SER A 131 8.21 20.97 -4.97
CA SER A 131 7.21 21.73 -5.72
C SER A 131 7.40 23.24 -5.55
N PHE A 132 7.68 23.70 -4.33
CA PHE A 132 7.94 25.12 -4.05
C PHE A 132 9.21 25.62 -4.75
N SER A 133 10.27 24.79 -4.75
CA SER A 133 11.52 25.12 -5.42
C SER A 133 11.29 25.34 -6.92
N ILE A 134 10.57 24.42 -7.57
CA ILE A 134 10.24 24.53 -9.00
C ILE A 134 9.42 25.80 -9.29
N ALA A 135 8.46 26.14 -8.42
CA ALA A 135 7.64 27.34 -8.58
C ALA A 135 8.49 28.62 -8.57
N CYS A 136 9.44 28.75 -7.63
CA CYS A 136 10.34 29.91 -7.56
C CYS A 136 11.20 30.07 -8.82
N PHE A 137 11.73 28.97 -9.36
CA PHE A 137 12.55 29.00 -10.59
C PHE A 137 11.74 29.26 -11.86
N GLN A 138 10.45 28.91 -11.89
CA GLN A 138 9.58 29.22 -13.03
C GLN A 138 9.18 30.70 -13.12
N VAL A 139 9.27 31.44 -12.01
CA VAL A 139 8.87 32.85 -11.92
C VAL A 139 10.02 33.81 -12.27
N ILE A 140 11.28 33.34 -12.22
CA ILE A 140 12.50 34.07 -12.60
C ILE A 140 12.77 33.90 -14.11
#